data_AF-A0A336KS93-F1
#
_entry.id   AF-A0A336KS93-F1
#
_cell.length_a   1.000
_cell.length_b   1.000
_cell.length_c   1.000
_cell.angle_alpha   90.00
_cell.angle_beta   90.00
_cell.angle_gamma   90.00
#
_symmetry.space_group_name_H-M   'P 1'
#
loop_
_entity.id
_entity.type
_entity.pdbx_description
1 polymer ?
#
loop_
_entity_poly.entity_id
_entity_poly.type
_entity_poly.pdbx_seq_one_letter_code
_entity_poly.pdbx_strand_id
1 'polypeptide(L)'
;MYLKLANIKSYEHELNQLRNLTNGQHETIAQYRQQIDDLKAELAGVTKKLEDEIYNCQEIKKRFELQLIEKEKEAINRIDIARGTIAMQWEDKLLDEMARLKMELEQIGLEEKQEALAKLRKETDEELTALTSTFTAKQEELEQEITSLKQMLEDKQKEYEELQAKSDTQMMETRLYLDRAERENQAILDKEIRKRESIIETMKKDHTQEVAQMEQKFNTRIERLQEEYQRDLSDQTELLKSRHKRELEDQWKQLVAEKEEALQSIESRHKKKIEEAENHISYTTSLLLSAQNEPTANLQSTIIMKGACPVIMFPSILMFYFTGSFPIALMCLLVTLAYVLYIKQLELITSHENALKELQEAHTSERSALEKRDSKNVQEIDTLHKKCRCLTKLFEEMRMRYERRDPRPEDLRQITELKSIVEAQDRDLRILTERFREIQIYQQHQQNMMHSHSLPPYAQVVAQQQQAQAQQQMPSQQGQSPQQQSQMIPPMRTKSKSRTPQKQLPNGTPLPPPPPPPPISTAMMQMFNATQNHMSPICEVIYEENEDNEQMNGHQNGNKERTPARMNGDTHIPPPVDQKAIVNDIINEVVASAHIQAHGLAESAF
;
A
#
# COMPACT_ATOMS: atom_id res chain seq x y z
N MET A 1 108.84 158.16 17.68
CA MET A 1 109.13 156.74 17.40
C MET A 1 108.68 155.80 18.52
N TYR A 2 109.15 155.95 19.76
CA TYR A 2 108.93 155.00 20.88
C TYR A 2 107.53 154.36 21.00
N LEU A 3 106.43 155.12 20.92
CA LEU A 3 105.06 154.54 21.00
C LEU A 3 104.81 153.43 19.96
N LYS A 4 105.31 153.57 18.72
CA LYS A 4 105.16 152.52 17.70
C LYS A 4 105.90 151.24 18.09
N LEU A 5 107.06 151.36 18.72
CA LEU A 5 107.86 150.20 19.17
C LEU A 5 107.21 149.47 20.34
N ALA A 6 106.57 150.21 21.26
CA ALA A 6 105.81 149.62 22.36
C ALA A 6 104.58 148.84 21.85
N ASN A 7 103.79 149.44 20.95
CA ASN A 7 102.61 148.77 20.37
C ASN A 7 103.01 147.54 19.54
N ILE A 8 104.11 147.60 18.78
CA ILE A 8 104.63 146.43 18.04
C ILE A 8 104.96 145.28 19.01
N LYS A 9 105.56 145.56 20.18
CA LYS A 9 105.83 144.51 21.19
C LYS A 9 104.57 143.97 21.87
N SER A 10 103.52 144.77 22.01
CA SER A 10 102.20 144.28 22.47
C SER A 10 101.63 143.30 21.45
N TYR A 11 101.55 143.71 20.17
CA TYR A 11 101.08 142.85 19.09
C TYR A 11 101.95 141.61 18.88
N GLU A 12 103.27 141.69 19.09
CA GLU A 12 104.17 140.54 19.09
C GLU A 12 103.87 139.56 20.24
N HIS A 13 103.56 140.07 21.43
CA HIS A 13 103.16 139.24 22.56
C HIS A 13 101.78 138.60 22.35
N GLU A 14 100.80 139.38 21.87
CA GLU A 14 99.46 138.92 21.49
C GLU A 14 99.50 137.87 20.38
N LEU A 15 100.32 138.07 19.34
CA LEU A 15 100.56 137.07 18.28
C LEU A 15 101.18 135.79 18.82
N ASN A 16 102.12 135.87 19.78
CA ASN A 16 102.68 134.67 20.42
C ASN A 16 101.66 133.96 21.33
N GLN A 17 100.81 134.69 22.06
CA GLN A 17 99.69 134.10 22.80
C GLN A 17 98.70 133.40 21.86
N LEU A 18 98.27 134.07 20.79
CA LEU A 18 97.38 133.50 19.76
C LEU A 18 98.01 132.30 19.06
N ARG A 19 99.32 132.32 18.79
CA ARG A 19 100.05 131.18 18.22
C ARG A 19 100.10 129.99 19.18
N ASN A 20 100.36 130.22 20.46
CA ASN A 20 100.35 129.16 21.48
C ASN A 20 98.93 128.58 21.68
N LEU A 21 97.90 129.44 21.66
CA LEU A 21 96.49 129.00 21.68
C LEU A 21 96.13 128.20 20.42
N THR A 22 96.59 128.63 19.25
CA THR A 22 96.40 127.91 17.97
C THR A 22 97.10 126.56 17.97
N ASN A 23 98.31 126.48 18.53
CA ASN A 23 99.05 125.22 18.68
C ASN A 23 98.31 124.27 19.64
N GLY A 24 97.86 124.74 20.81
CA GLY A 24 97.08 123.92 21.75
C GLY A 24 95.71 123.50 21.20
N GLN A 25 95.07 124.35 20.39
CA GLN A 25 93.88 123.98 19.61
C GLN A 25 94.20 122.92 18.56
N HIS A 26 95.35 122.99 17.89
CA HIS A 26 95.78 121.99 16.92
C HIS A 26 96.10 120.64 17.60
N GLU A 27 96.78 120.66 18.74
CA GLU A 27 97.09 119.47 19.56
C GLU A 27 95.81 118.80 20.09
N THR A 28 94.87 119.57 20.64
CA THR A 28 93.58 119.02 21.10
C THR A 28 92.71 118.52 19.94
N ILE A 29 92.70 119.19 18.78
CA ILE A 29 92.05 118.68 17.57
C ILE A 29 92.73 117.39 17.07
N ALA A 30 94.05 117.27 17.17
CA ALA A 30 94.77 116.04 16.82
C ALA A 30 94.44 114.89 17.79
N GLN A 31 94.37 115.15 19.09
CA GLN A 31 93.94 114.19 20.10
C GLN A 31 92.49 113.72 19.87
N TYR A 32 91.56 114.64 19.61
CA TYR A 32 90.17 114.27 19.28
C TYR A 32 90.06 113.51 17.96
N ARG A 33 90.87 113.82 16.94
CA ARG A 33 90.93 113.03 15.71
C ARG A 33 91.41 111.60 15.98
N GLN A 34 92.49 111.45 16.74
CA GLN A 34 92.98 110.13 17.13
C GLN A 34 91.90 109.35 17.91
N GLN A 35 91.27 109.94 18.94
CA GLN A 35 90.18 109.31 19.68
C GLN A 35 88.99 108.91 18.77
N ILE A 36 88.64 109.74 17.79
CA ILE A 36 87.60 109.45 16.80
C ILE A 36 88.00 108.27 15.90
N ASP A 37 89.28 108.15 15.53
CA ASP A 37 89.78 107.04 14.68
C ASP A 37 89.97 105.74 15.48
N ASP A 38 90.40 105.82 16.74
CA ASP A 38 90.43 104.70 17.69
C ASP A 38 89.00 104.17 17.93
N LEU A 39 88.03 105.06 18.20
CA LEU A 39 86.62 104.69 18.37
C LEU A 39 85.99 104.09 17.09
N LYS A 40 86.41 104.52 15.89
CA LYS A 40 86.02 103.85 14.63
C LYS A 40 86.59 102.45 14.54
N ALA A 41 87.84 102.24 14.95
CA ALA A 41 88.49 100.94 14.92
C ALA A 41 87.84 99.97 15.94
N GLU A 42 87.52 100.45 17.15
CA GLU A 42 86.75 99.71 18.14
C GLU A 42 85.35 99.37 17.62
N LEU A 43 84.61 100.35 17.08
CA LEU A 43 83.28 100.15 16.50
C LEU A 43 83.30 99.12 15.37
N ALA A 44 84.26 99.21 14.43
CA ALA A 44 84.42 98.22 13.37
C ALA A 44 84.75 96.82 13.91
N GLY A 45 85.58 96.73 14.96
CA GLY A 45 85.89 95.49 15.65
C GLY A 45 84.69 94.87 16.39
N VAL A 46 83.80 95.70 16.96
CA VAL A 46 82.55 95.27 17.59
C VAL A 46 81.52 94.85 16.53
N THR A 47 81.34 95.63 15.45
CA THR A 47 80.46 95.28 14.33
C THR A 47 80.84 93.94 13.72
N LYS A 48 82.14 93.70 13.46
CA LYS A 48 82.60 92.41 12.94
C LYS A 48 82.29 91.26 13.91
N LYS A 49 82.55 91.42 15.22
CA LYS A 49 82.20 90.39 16.21
C LYS A 49 80.71 90.08 16.21
N LEU A 50 79.86 91.11 16.07
CA LEU A 50 78.41 90.94 15.97
C LEU A 50 78.00 90.21 14.68
N GLU A 51 78.66 90.48 13.55
CA GLU A 51 78.45 89.74 12.28
C GLU A 51 78.87 88.26 12.42
N ASP A 52 80.04 88.01 13.02
CA ASP A 52 80.53 86.65 13.32
C ASP A 52 79.58 85.91 14.29
N GLU A 53 79.06 86.57 15.33
CA GLU A 53 78.07 86.01 16.26
C GLU A 53 76.71 85.75 15.61
N ILE A 54 76.22 86.65 14.75
CA ILE A 54 74.98 86.45 13.96
C ILE A 54 75.12 85.24 13.05
N TYR A 55 76.26 85.08 12.37
CA TYR A 55 76.53 83.90 11.53
C TYR A 55 76.55 82.60 12.36
N ASN A 56 77.24 82.60 13.51
CA ASN A 56 77.25 81.45 14.41
C ASN A 56 75.85 81.10 14.92
N CYS A 57 75.02 82.08 15.26
CA CYS A 57 73.63 81.87 15.67
C CYS A 57 72.77 81.27 14.53
N GLN A 58 72.99 81.72 13.28
CA GLN A 58 72.31 81.14 12.11
C GLN A 58 72.73 79.69 11.85
N GLU A 59 74.01 79.35 12.02
CA GLU A 59 74.50 77.99 11.79
C GLU A 59 74.04 77.01 12.89
N ILE A 60 74.04 77.47 14.15
CA ILE A 60 73.44 76.75 15.29
C ILE A 60 71.94 76.53 15.04
N LYS A 61 71.22 77.54 14.55
CA LYS A 61 69.79 77.41 14.19
C LYS A 61 69.58 76.33 13.13
N LYS A 62 70.28 76.37 11.99
CA LYS A 62 70.17 75.36 10.92
C LYS A 62 70.42 73.95 11.45
N ARG A 63 71.42 73.79 12.32
CA ARG A 63 71.75 72.50 12.94
C ARG A 63 70.60 71.97 13.79
N PHE A 64 69.97 72.81 14.61
CA PHE A 64 68.80 72.41 15.40
C PHE A 64 67.57 72.13 14.53
N GLU A 65 67.33 72.91 13.46
CA GLU A 65 66.24 72.65 12.50
C GLU A 65 66.40 71.28 11.83
N LEU A 66 67.62 70.94 11.37
CA LEU A 66 67.92 69.61 10.81
C LEU A 66 67.75 68.48 11.82
N GLN A 67 68.21 68.66 13.06
CA GLN A 67 68.04 67.66 14.14
C GLN A 67 66.56 67.47 14.51
N LEU A 68 65.76 68.54 14.51
CA LEU A 68 64.33 68.45 14.76
C LEU A 68 63.61 67.65 13.66
N ILE A 69 63.92 67.91 12.38
CA ILE A 69 63.40 67.16 11.23
C ILE A 69 63.82 65.68 11.27
N GLU A 70 65.04 65.38 11.72
CA GLU A 70 65.50 64.00 11.91
C GLU A 70 64.73 63.28 13.02
N LYS A 71 64.50 63.94 14.17
CA LYS A 71 63.69 63.37 15.26
C LYS A 71 62.21 63.26 14.96
N GLU A 72 61.67 64.16 14.14
CA GLU A 72 60.31 64.04 13.58
C GLU A 72 60.18 62.79 12.70
N LYS A 73 61.14 62.57 11.78
CA LYS A 73 61.19 61.36 10.94
C LYS A 73 61.34 60.08 11.77
N GLU A 74 62.20 60.07 12.80
CA GLU A 74 62.30 58.94 13.74
C GLU A 74 60.98 58.69 14.49
N ALA A 75 60.23 59.74 14.85
CA ALA A 75 58.93 59.61 15.51
C ALA A 75 57.87 59.03 14.57
N ILE A 76 57.77 59.56 13.34
CA ILE A 76 56.86 59.06 12.29
C ILE A 76 57.14 57.59 11.99
N ASN A 77 58.40 57.21 11.73
CA ASN A 77 58.78 55.82 11.45
C ASN A 77 58.39 54.86 12.60
N ARG A 78 58.55 55.29 13.87
CA ARG A 78 58.11 54.50 15.03
C ARG A 78 56.59 54.38 15.13
N ILE A 79 55.85 55.44 14.81
CA ILE A 79 54.38 55.43 14.75
C ILE A 79 53.90 54.48 13.65
N ASP A 80 54.52 54.46 12.49
CA ASP A 80 54.11 53.60 11.37
C ASP A 80 54.47 52.12 11.59
N ILE A 81 55.61 51.82 12.23
CA ILE A 81 55.91 50.46 12.71
C ILE A 81 54.88 50.00 13.76
N ALA A 82 54.52 50.87 14.70
CA ALA A 82 53.50 50.56 15.71
C ALA A 82 52.11 50.34 15.07
N ARG A 83 51.72 51.18 14.10
CA ARG A 83 50.49 51.01 13.31
C ARG A 83 50.45 49.66 12.59
N GLY A 84 51.52 49.31 11.87
CA GLY A 84 51.62 48.01 11.18
C GLY A 84 51.55 46.82 12.15
N THR A 85 52.23 46.92 13.29
CA THR A 85 52.19 45.89 14.34
C THR A 85 50.79 45.72 14.93
N ILE A 86 50.09 46.83 15.21
CA ILE A 86 48.72 46.81 15.74
C ILE A 86 47.74 46.28 14.68
N ALA A 87 47.89 46.66 13.41
CA ALA A 87 47.06 46.14 12.31
C ALA A 87 47.19 44.61 12.19
N MET A 88 48.42 44.09 12.14
CA MET A 88 48.70 42.65 12.11
C MET A 88 48.07 41.92 13.33
N GLN A 89 48.20 42.47 14.54
CA GLN A 89 47.56 41.92 15.74
C GLN A 89 46.02 41.92 15.71
N TRP A 90 45.39 42.79 14.91
CA TRP A 90 43.94 42.76 14.69
C TRP A 90 43.54 41.79 13.56
N GLU A 91 44.38 41.64 12.53
CA GLU A 91 44.22 40.64 11.48
C GLU A 91 44.33 39.22 12.04
N ASP A 92 45.36 38.94 12.85
CA ASP A 92 45.55 37.66 13.55
C ASP A 92 44.31 37.30 14.42
N LYS A 93 43.87 38.24 15.27
CA LYS A 93 42.67 38.06 16.12
C LYS A 93 41.40 37.84 15.31
N LEU A 94 41.25 38.54 14.18
CA LEU A 94 40.08 38.37 13.32
C LEU A 94 40.09 36.97 12.66
N LEU A 95 41.25 36.47 12.27
CA LEU A 95 41.41 35.12 11.74
C LEU A 95 41.11 34.05 12.81
N ASP A 96 41.59 34.23 14.05
CA ASP A 96 41.28 33.33 15.18
C ASP A 96 39.78 33.33 15.52
N GLU A 97 39.13 34.49 15.59
CA GLU A 97 37.68 34.61 15.79
C GLU A 97 36.89 33.98 14.64
N MET A 98 37.30 34.21 13.38
CA MET A 98 36.68 33.56 12.22
C MET A 98 36.86 32.04 12.22
N ALA A 99 38.01 31.53 12.68
CA ALA A 99 38.27 30.10 12.83
C ALA A 99 37.39 29.49 13.94
N ARG A 100 37.26 30.16 15.09
CA ARG A 100 36.39 29.70 16.18
C ARG A 100 34.92 29.70 15.75
N LEU A 101 34.43 30.79 15.15
CA LEU A 101 33.05 30.88 14.65
C LEU A 101 32.75 29.85 13.56
N LYS A 102 33.73 29.52 12.71
CA LYS A 102 33.60 28.42 11.75
C LYS A 102 33.44 27.07 12.48
N MET A 103 34.29 26.75 13.45
CA MET A 103 34.20 25.51 14.22
C MET A 103 32.87 25.41 15.00
N GLU A 104 32.41 26.51 15.61
CA GLU A 104 31.10 26.56 16.27
C GLU A 104 29.95 26.28 15.31
N LEU A 105 30.01 26.81 14.07
CA LEU A 105 28.97 26.59 13.06
C LEU A 105 29.00 25.16 12.50
N GLU A 106 30.19 24.60 12.27
CA GLU A 106 30.36 23.19 11.88
C GLU A 106 29.89 22.23 12.98
N GLN A 107 30.13 22.55 14.26
CA GLN A 107 29.64 21.80 15.42
C GLN A 107 28.11 21.87 15.53
N ILE A 108 27.50 23.06 15.44
CA ILE A 108 26.03 23.21 15.48
C ILE A 108 25.37 22.44 14.33
N GLY A 109 25.93 22.52 13.11
CA GLY A 109 25.41 21.76 11.96
C GLY A 109 25.57 20.23 12.11
N LEU A 110 26.54 19.77 12.89
CA LEU A 110 26.70 18.36 13.26
C LEU A 110 25.71 17.94 14.36
N GLU A 111 25.47 18.79 15.35
CA GLU A 111 24.48 18.60 16.42
C GLU A 111 23.04 18.57 15.86
N GLU A 112 22.63 19.56 15.07
CA GLU A 112 21.30 19.59 14.43
C GLU A 112 21.07 18.35 13.54
N LYS A 113 22.12 17.87 12.85
CA LYS A 113 22.07 16.64 12.06
C LYS A 113 21.96 15.38 12.93
N GLN A 114 22.64 15.33 14.07
CA GLN A 114 22.54 14.22 15.02
C GLN A 114 21.16 14.18 15.67
N GLU A 115 20.61 15.33 16.09
CA GLU A 115 19.25 15.44 16.63
C GLU A 115 18.21 14.99 15.61
N ALA A 116 18.28 15.47 14.36
CA ALA A 116 17.38 15.05 13.29
C ALA A 116 17.44 13.54 13.02
N LEU A 117 18.64 12.94 13.02
CA LEU A 117 18.81 11.49 12.86
C LEU A 117 18.32 10.70 14.08
N ALA A 118 18.51 11.21 15.30
CA ALA A 118 17.99 10.58 16.52
C ALA A 118 16.46 10.63 16.58
N LYS A 119 15.86 11.76 16.18
CA LYS A 119 14.40 11.93 16.07
C LYS A 119 13.79 10.97 15.05
N LEU A 120 14.37 10.90 13.84
CA LEU A 120 13.89 9.97 12.81
C LEU A 120 14.01 8.50 13.24
N ARG A 121 15.09 8.11 13.93
CA ARG A 121 15.22 6.75 14.51
C ARG A 121 14.12 6.47 15.53
N LYS A 122 13.93 7.40 16.49
CA LYS A 122 12.88 7.29 17.50
C LYS A 122 11.48 7.17 16.87
N GLU A 123 11.19 7.95 15.83
CA GLU A 123 9.94 7.87 15.07
C GLU A 123 9.79 6.50 14.39
N THR A 124 10.84 5.97 13.75
CA THR A 124 10.78 4.61 13.16
C THR A 124 10.70 3.49 14.20
N ASP A 125 11.33 3.64 15.37
CA ASP A 125 11.26 2.65 16.46
C ASP A 125 9.85 2.65 17.10
N GLU A 126 9.21 3.82 17.20
CA GLU A 126 7.82 3.98 17.65
C GLU A 126 6.82 3.42 16.61
N GLU A 127 7.05 3.64 15.31
CA GLU A 127 6.25 3.02 14.24
C GLU A 127 6.40 1.49 14.21
N LEU A 128 7.62 0.96 14.35
CA LEU A 128 7.89 -0.47 14.37
C LEU A 128 7.28 -1.15 15.61
N THR A 129 7.44 -0.57 16.80
CA THR A 129 6.85 -1.14 18.03
C THR A 129 5.32 -1.07 18.02
N ALA A 130 4.72 0.02 17.51
CA ALA A 130 3.29 0.09 17.29
C ALA A 130 2.83 -1.01 16.31
N LEU A 131 3.47 -1.14 15.14
CA LEU A 131 3.13 -2.15 14.14
C LEU A 131 3.26 -3.58 14.71
N THR A 132 4.36 -3.89 15.40
CA THR A 132 4.55 -5.17 16.10
C THR A 132 3.41 -5.45 17.08
N SER A 133 3.02 -4.48 17.92
CA SER A 133 1.92 -4.65 18.88
C SER A 133 0.57 -4.92 18.20
N THR A 134 0.31 -4.34 17.02
CA THR A 134 -0.90 -4.64 16.26
C THR A 134 -0.88 -6.01 15.58
N PHE A 135 0.31 -6.54 15.25
CA PHE A 135 0.44 -7.89 14.74
C PHE A 135 0.35 -8.94 15.84
N THR A 136 0.96 -8.73 17.02
CA THR A 136 0.83 -9.66 18.15
C THR A 136 -0.60 -9.71 18.66
N ALA A 137 -1.30 -8.57 18.78
CA ALA A 137 -2.71 -8.55 19.17
C ALA A 137 -3.61 -9.34 18.19
N LYS A 138 -3.35 -9.24 16.88
CA LYS A 138 -4.06 -10.05 15.87
C LYS A 138 -3.70 -11.53 15.91
N GLN A 139 -2.45 -11.86 16.25
CA GLN A 139 -2.04 -13.24 16.45
C GLN A 139 -2.77 -13.83 17.66
N GLU A 140 -2.84 -13.11 18.79
CA GLU A 140 -3.59 -13.51 19.98
C GLU A 140 -5.10 -13.66 19.70
N GLU A 141 -5.69 -12.78 18.88
CA GLU A 141 -7.09 -12.87 18.42
C GLU A 141 -7.34 -14.14 17.59
N LEU A 142 -6.47 -14.44 16.61
CA LEU A 142 -6.57 -15.64 15.78
C LEU A 142 -6.28 -16.93 16.56
N GLU A 143 -5.34 -16.92 17.51
CA GLU A 143 -5.08 -18.06 18.39
C GLU A 143 -6.28 -18.36 19.32
N GLN A 144 -6.98 -17.32 19.80
CA GLN A 144 -8.23 -17.46 20.53
C GLN A 144 -9.37 -17.99 19.64
N GLU A 145 -9.51 -17.50 18.40
CA GLU A 145 -10.50 -18.01 17.44
C GLU A 145 -10.26 -19.49 17.11
N ILE A 146 -9.01 -19.86 16.79
CA ILE A 146 -8.60 -21.26 16.53
C ILE A 146 -8.90 -22.15 17.75
N THR A 147 -8.69 -21.66 18.97
CA THR A 147 -8.98 -22.41 20.19
C THR A 147 -10.48 -22.59 20.41
N SER A 148 -11.28 -21.55 20.16
CA SER A 148 -12.75 -21.59 20.19
C SER A 148 -13.32 -22.57 19.15
N LEU A 149 -12.84 -22.50 17.91
CA LEU A 149 -13.22 -23.41 16.83
C LEU A 149 -12.88 -24.87 17.14
N LYS A 150 -11.70 -25.14 17.74
CA LYS A 150 -11.33 -26.48 18.21
C LYS A 150 -12.27 -27.01 19.28
N GLN A 151 -12.62 -26.19 20.28
CA GLN A 151 -13.56 -26.58 21.32
C GLN A 151 -14.95 -26.91 20.75
N MET A 152 -15.49 -26.04 19.88
CA MET A 152 -16.78 -26.29 19.22
C MET A 152 -16.77 -27.55 18.34
N LEU A 153 -15.64 -27.87 17.70
CA LEU A 153 -15.48 -29.10 16.91
C LEU A 153 -15.43 -30.34 17.82
N GLU A 154 -14.68 -30.30 18.93
CA GLU A 154 -14.62 -31.38 19.91
C GLU A 154 -15.99 -31.64 20.56
N ASP A 155 -16.73 -30.59 20.90
CA ASP A 155 -18.07 -30.71 21.49
C ASP A 155 -19.09 -31.23 20.47
N LYS A 156 -18.97 -30.84 19.19
CA LYS A 156 -19.77 -31.43 18.10
C LYS A 156 -19.40 -32.89 17.84
N GLN A 157 -18.14 -33.28 17.96
CA GLN A 157 -17.73 -34.68 17.84
C GLN A 157 -18.38 -35.53 18.94
N LYS A 158 -18.37 -35.08 20.19
CA LYS A 158 -19.06 -35.75 21.31
C LYS A 158 -20.57 -35.88 21.05
N GLU A 159 -21.21 -34.83 20.53
CA GLU A 159 -22.64 -34.88 20.16
C GLU A 159 -22.93 -35.95 19.09
N TYR A 160 -22.05 -36.10 18.09
CA TYR A 160 -22.18 -37.19 17.11
C TYR A 160 -21.92 -38.57 17.72
N GLU A 161 -20.94 -38.72 18.61
CA GLU A 161 -20.64 -39.97 19.33
C GLU A 161 -21.82 -40.39 20.24
N GLU A 162 -22.43 -39.45 20.97
CA GLU A 162 -23.64 -39.68 21.77
C GLU A 162 -24.86 -40.05 20.90
N LEU A 163 -25.07 -39.36 19.78
CA LEU A 163 -26.14 -39.68 18.82
C LEU A 163 -25.95 -41.05 18.19
N GLN A 164 -24.72 -41.44 17.85
CA GLN A 164 -24.39 -42.77 17.34
C GLN A 164 -24.66 -43.83 18.41
N ALA A 165 -24.13 -43.68 19.63
CA ALA A 165 -24.34 -44.63 20.72
C ALA A 165 -25.84 -44.81 21.05
N LYS A 166 -26.63 -43.73 20.97
CA LYS A 166 -28.09 -43.76 21.12
C LYS A 166 -28.78 -44.50 19.96
N SER A 167 -28.35 -44.28 18.72
CA SER A 167 -28.84 -45.00 17.53
C SER A 167 -28.55 -46.50 17.61
N ASP A 168 -27.32 -46.87 17.99
CA ASP A 168 -26.90 -48.27 18.16
C ASP A 168 -27.67 -48.95 19.30
N THR A 169 -27.95 -48.21 20.40
CA THR A 169 -28.81 -48.70 21.50
C THR A 169 -30.23 -48.96 21.00
N GLN A 170 -30.84 -48.03 20.26
CA GLN A 170 -32.19 -48.22 19.69
C GLN A 170 -32.25 -49.36 18.67
N MET A 171 -31.19 -49.55 17.86
CA MET A 171 -31.06 -50.71 16.98
C MET A 171 -30.95 -52.04 17.77
N MET A 172 -30.26 -52.04 18.92
CA MET A 172 -30.19 -53.22 19.78
C MET A 172 -31.53 -53.52 20.47
N GLU A 173 -32.22 -52.50 20.98
CA GLU A 173 -33.55 -52.63 21.60
C GLU A 173 -34.60 -53.16 20.60
N THR A 174 -34.62 -52.62 19.38
CA THR A 174 -35.55 -53.05 18.33
C THR A 174 -35.28 -54.47 17.86
N ARG A 175 -34.00 -54.90 17.73
CA ARG A 175 -33.64 -56.31 17.48
C ARG A 175 -34.13 -57.21 18.62
N LEU A 176 -33.85 -56.86 19.88
CA LEU A 176 -34.28 -57.64 21.05
C LEU A 176 -35.82 -57.75 21.19
N TYR A 177 -36.56 -56.72 20.74
CA TYR A 177 -38.02 -56.75 20.64
C TYR A 177 -38.49 -57.68 19.51
N LEU A 178 -37.89 -57.60 18.32
CA LEU A 178 -38.22 -58.46 17.19
C LEU A 178 -37.93 -59.93 17.49
N ASP A 179 -36.75 -60.27 18.02
CA ASP A 179 -36.40 -61.64 18.40
C ASP A 179 -37.40 -62.22 19.43
N ARG A 180 -37.93 -61.36 20.33
CA ARG A 180 -38.93 -61.75 21.32
C ARG A 180 -40.29 -62.01 20.67
N ALA A 181 -40.75 -61.09 19.83
CA ALA A 181 -41.99 -61.23 19.09
C ALA A 181 -41.96 -62.43 18.12
N GLU A 182 -40.82 -62.73 17.50
CA GLU A 182 -40.63 -63.93 16.67
C GLU A 182 -40.72 -65.20 17.51
N ARG A 183 -40.05 -65.26 18.68
CA ARG A 183 -40.15 -66.39 19.61
C ARG A 183 -41.58 -66.59 20.15
N GLU A 184 -42.31 -65.52 20.42
CA GLU A 184 -43.72 -65.58 20.84
C GLU A 184 -44.63 -66.06 19.70
N ASN A 185 -44.44 -65.55 18.48
CA ASN A 185 -45.17 -65.99 17.29
C ASN A 185 -44.88 -67.46 16.94
N GLN A 186 -43.63 -67.92 17.04
CA GLN A 186 -43.28 -69.33 16.83
C GLN A 186 -43.95 -70.23 17.88
N ALA A 187 -43.98 -69.82 19.15
CA ALA A 187 -44.69 -70.57 20.19
C ALA A 187 -46.21 -70.64 19.96
N ILE A 188 -46.81 -69.60 19.36
CA ILE A 188 -48.22 -69.60 18.93
C ILE A 188 -48.41 -70.55 17.73
N LEU A 189 -47.51 -70.51 16.74
CA LEU A 189 -47.53 -71.37 15.55
C LEU A 189 -47.39 -72.85 15.92
N ASP A 190 -46.40 -73.22 16.74
CA ASP A 190 -46.20 -74.56 17.29
C ASP A 190 -47.45 -75.07 18.02
N LYS A 191 -48.09 -74.21 18.82
CA LYS A 191 -49.31 -74.55 19.55
C LYS A 191 -50.49 -74.78 18.61
N GLU A 192 -50.58 -74.04 17.52
CA GLU A 192 -51.62 -74.18 16.50
C GLU A 192 -51.38 -75.41 15.60
N ILE A 193 -50.13 -75.72 15.26
CA ILE A 193 -49.73 -76.97 14.60
C ILE A 193 -50.16 -78.16 15.46
N ARG A 194 -49.80 -78.19 16.75
CA ARG A 194 -50.20 -79.28 17.68
C ARG A 194 -51.71 -79.44 17.82
N LYS A 195 -52.50 -78.37 17.75
CA LYS A 195 -53.98 -78.48 17.68
C LYS A 195 -54.42 -79.17 16.39
N ARG A 196 -53.88 -78.75 15.24
CA ARG A 196 -54.23 -79.32 13.93
C ARG A 196 -53.83 -80.78 13.82
N GLU A 197 -52.64 -81.14 14.31
CA GLU A 197 -52.18 -82.53 14.42
C GLU A 197 -53.12 -83.36 15.31
N SER A 198 -53.50 -82.85 16.48
CA SER A 198 -54.48 -83.51 17.37
C SER A 198 -55.84 -83.72 16.69
N ILE A 199 -56.35 -82.70 15.98
CA ILE A 199 -57.61 -82.80 15.22
C ILE A 199 -57.49 -83.84 14.08
N ILE A 200 -56.40 -83.80 13.33
CA ILE A 200 -56.10 -84.79 12.28
C ILE A 200 -56.05 -86.21 12.86
N GLU A 201 -55.41 -86.41 14.02
CA GLU A 201 -55.31 -87.72 14.66
C GLU A 201 -56.66 -88.19 15.20
N THR A 202 -57.51 -87.31 15.74
CA THR A 202 -58.90 -87.66 16.07
C THR A 202 -59.69 -88.03 14.82
N MET A 203 -59.60 -87.29 13.71
CA MET A 203 -60.32 -87.63 12.47
C MET A 203 -59.83 -88.95 11.85
N LYS A 204 -58.53 -89.26 11.91
CA LYS A 204 -58.02 -90.59 11.51
C LYS A 204 -58.59 -91.71 12.39
N LYS A 205 -58.60 -91.50 13.71
CA LYS A 205 -59.12 -92.47 14.67
C LYS A 205 -60.62 -92.71 14.43
N ASP A 206 -61.39 -91.65 14.29
CA ASP A 206 -62.83 -91.72 14.04
C ASP A 206 -63.11 -92.41 12.69
N HIS A 207 -62.35 -92.06 11.63
CA HIS A 207 -62.47 -92.72 10.33
C HIS A 207 -62.10 -94.22 10.37
N THR A 208 -61.01 -94.61 11.05
CA THR A 208 -60.67 -96.03 11.23
C THR A 208 -61.70 -96.79 12.08
N GLN A 209 -62.32 -96.12 13.05
CA GLN A 209 -63.45 -96.67 13.82
C GLN A 209 -64.74 -96.76 12.98
N GLU A 210 -64.99 -95.85 12.04
CA GLU A 210 -66.08 -95.94 11.07
C GLU A 210 -65.86 -97.08 10.08
N VAL A 211 -64.65 -97.23 9.55
CA VAL A 211 -64.28 -98.36 8.66
C VAL A 211 -64.47 -99.69 9.38
N ALA A 212 -63.93 -99.85 10.60
CA ALA A 212 -64.13 -101.07 11.39
C ALA A 212 -65.62 -101.34 11.70
N GLN A 213 -66.44 -100.31 11.95
CA GLN A 213 -67.89 -100.45 12.09
C GLN A 213 -68.59 -100.83 10.79
N MET A 214 -68.14 -100.33 9.63
CA MET A 214 -68.70 -100.70 8.33
C MET A 214 -68.33 -102.13 7.96
N GLU A 215 -67.07 -102.54 8.17
CA GLU A 215 -66.61 -103.93 8.05
C GLU A 215 -67.41 -104.86 8.96
N GLN A 216 -67.62 -104.51 10.23
CA GLN A 216 -68.46 -105.28 11.14
C GLN A 216 -69.91 -105.39 10.64
N LYS A 217 -70.55 -104.28 10.25
CA LYS A 217 -71.92 -104.27 9.69
C LYS A 217 -72.03 -105.10 8.41
N PHE A 218 -71.00 -105.08 7.57
CA PHE A 218 -70.92 -105.83 6.32
C PHE A 218 -70.73 -107.33 6.57
N ASN A 219 -69.79 -107.71 7.43
CA ASN A 219 -69.57 -109.09 7.86
C ASN A 219 -70.84 -109.67 8.49
N THR A 220 -71.47 -108.95 9.44
CA THR A 220 -72.74 -109.38 10.03
C THR A 220 -73.94 -109.29 9.07
N ARG A 221 -73.81 -108.67 7.89
CA ARG A 221 -74.80 -108.86 6.81
C ARG A 221 -74.46 -110.07 5.93
N ILE A 222 -73.19 -110.38 5.69
CA ILE A 222 -72.75 -111.61 5.02
C ILE A 222 -73.14 -112.84 5.84
N GLU A 223 -72.92 -112.84 7.15
CA GLU A 223 -73.32 -113.92 8.06
C GLU A 223 -74.84 -114.17 7.96
N ARG A 224 -75.66 -113.11 8.09
CA ARG A 224 -77.12 -113.23 7.90
C ARG A 224 -77.53 -113.62 6.49
N LEU A 225 -76.81 -113.20 5.44
CA LEU A 225 -77.05 -113.67 4.08
C LEU A 225 -76.70 -115.15 3.92
N GLN A 226 -75.65 -115.64 4.57
CA GLN A 226 -75.30 -117.06 4.58
C GLN A 226 -76.35 -117.89 5.33
N GLU A 227 -76.88 -117.39 6.46
CA GLU A 227 -78.02 -118.01 7.14
C GLU A 227 -79.32 -117.96 6.33
N GLU A 228 -79.58 -116.86 5.62
CA GLU A 228 -80.72 -116.71 4.70
C GLU A 228 -80.59 -117.70 3.55
N TYR A 229 -79.43 -117.79 2.88
CA TYR A 229 -79.17 -118.78 1.83
C TYR A 229 -79.18 -120.23 2.34
N GLN A 230 -78.72 -120.51 3.57
CA GLN A 230 -78.82 -121.85 4.16
C GLN A 230 -80.28 -122.24 4.46
N ARG A 231 -81.10 -121.27 4.91
CA ARG A 231 -82.55 -121.46 5.07
C ARG A 231 -83.23 -121.67 3.71
N ASP A 232 -83.00 -120.81 2.72
CA ASP A 232 -83.55 -120.97 1.37
C ASP A 232 -83.13 -122.30 0.73
N LEU A 233 -81.89 -122.77 0.92
CA LEU A 233 -81.44 -124.09 0.49
C LEU A 233 -82.11 -125.24 1.25
N SER A 234 -82.34 -125.09 2.55
CA SER A 234 -83.11 -126.05 3.36
C SER A 234 -84.55 -126.14 2.88
N ASP A 235 -85.21 -125.00 2.74
CA ASP A 235 -86.62 -124.87 2.36
C ASP A 235 -86.84 -125.32 0.91
N GLN A 236 -85.94 -125.00 -0.03
CA GLN A 236 -85.97 -125.58 -1.38
C GLN A 236 -85.72 -127.10 -1.35
N THR A 237 -84.82 -127.59 -0.49
CA THR A 237 -84.58 -129.03 -0.34
C THR A 237 -85.79 -129.75 0.26
N GLU A 238 -86.51 -129.12 1.20
CA GLU A 238 -87.75 -129.66 1.79
C GLU A 238 -88.92 -129.57 0.81
N LEU A 239 -89.02 -128.50 0.02
CA LEU A 239 -89.97 -128.38 -1.09
C LEU A 239 -89.71 -129.46 -2.16
N LEU A 240 -88.45 -129.71 -2.53
CA LEU A 240 -88.05 -130.77 -3.46
C LEU A 240 -88.31 -132.17 -2.90
N LYS A 241 -88.01 -132.43 -1.61
CA LYS A 241 -88.40 -133.68 -0.93
C LYS A 241 -89.91 -133.87 -0.93
N SER A 242 -90.67 -132.82 -0.64
CA SER A 242 -92.14 -132.83 -0.64
C SER A 242 -92.72 -133.06 -2.04
N ARG A 243 -92.08 -132.49 -3.07
CA ARG A 243 -92.42 -132.68 -4.47
C ARG A 243 -92.13 -134.11 -4.93
N HIS A 244 -90.90 -134.60 -4.75
CA HIS A 244 -90.53 -135.98 -5.08
C HIS A 244 -91.37 -137.01 -4.31
N LYS A 245 -91.72 -136.74 -3.04
CA LYS A 245 -92.66 -137.60 -2.30
C LYS A 245 -94.04 -137.64 -2.96
N ARG A 246 -94.57 -136.49 -3.39
CA ARG A 246 -95.85 -136.41 -4.09
C ARG A 246 -95.80 -137.09 -5.46
N GLU A 247 -94.74 -136.87 -6.23
CA GLU A 247 -94.50 -137.54 -7.51
C GLU A 247 -94.31 -139.07 -7.32
N LEU A 248 -93.73 -139.54 -6.21
CA LEU A 248 -93.70 -140.97 -5.84
C LEU A 248 -95.06 -141.52 -5.39
N GLU A 249 -95.85 -140.76 -4.63
CA GLU A 249 -97.22 -141.12 -4.26
C GLU A 249 -98.12 -141.20 -5.52
N ASP A 250 -97.92 -140.33 -6.50
CA ASP A 250 -98.65 -140.31 -7.76
C ASP A 250 -98.15 -141.41 -8.73
N GLN A 251 -96.84 -141.66 -8.83
CA GLN A 251 -96.29 -142.85 -9.52
C GLN A 251 -96.78 -144.17 -8.89
N TRP A 252 -96.93 -144.23 -7.56
CA TRP A 252 -97.48 -145.41 -6.89
C TRP A 252 -98.97 -145.60 -7.22
N LYS A 253 -99.78 -144.54 -7.17
CA LYS A 253 -101.19 -144.59 -7.62
C LYS A 253 -101.29 -145.02 -9.09
N GLN A 254 -100.42 -144.48 -9.94
CA GLN A 254 -100.40 -144.81 -11.37
C GLN A 254 -99.97 -146.26 -11.61
N LEU A 255 -98.95 -146.78 -10.92
CA LEU A 255 -98.55 -148.20 -11.01
C LEU A 255 -99.63 -149.15 -10.46
N VAL A 256 -100.37 -148.75 -9.41
CA VAL A 256 -101.52 -149.51 -8.91
C VAL A 256 -102.64 -149.51 -9.95
N ALA A 257 -102.99 -148.34 -10.51
CA ALA A 257 -103.99 -148.20 -11.55
C ALA A 257 -103.62 -149.00 -12.82
N GLU A 258 -102.40 -148.86 -13.34
CA GLU A 258 -101.89 -149.60 -14.50
C GLU A 258 -101.86 -151.12 -14.25
N LYS A 259 -101.68 -151.57 -13.00
CA LYS A 259 -101.72 -153.00 -12.63
C LYS A 259 -103.15 -153.54 -12.49
N GLU A 260 -104.11 -152.76 -11.99
CA GLU A 260 -105.54 -153.10 -12.02
C GLU A 260 -106.08 -153.07 -13.47
N GLU A 261 -105.68 -152.07 -14.25
CA GLU A 261 -106.07 -151.90 -15.65
C GLU A 261 -105.43 -152.98 -16.53
N ALA A 262 -104.17 -153.38 -16.29
CA ALA A 262 -103.55 -154.52 -16.97
C ALA A 262 -104.31 -155.85 -16.74
N LEU A 263 -104.83 -156.08 -15.53
CA LEU A 263 -105.67 -157.24 -15.23
C LEU A 263 -106.95 -157.22 -16.07
N GLN A 264 -107.70 -156.11 -16.08
CA GLN A 264 -108.89 -155.95 -16.92
C GLN A 264 -108.56 -155.95 -18.43
N SER A 265 -107.35 -155.52 -18.80
CA SER A 265 -106.87 -155.42 -20.18
C SER A 265 -106.46 -156.77 -20.77
N ILE A 266 -106.07 -157.75 -19.95
CA ILE A 266 -105.89 -159.15 -20.38
C ILE A 266 -107.26 -159.81 -20.58
N GLU A 267 -108.18 -159.62 -19.63
CA GLU A 267 -109.52 -160.19 -19.64
C GLU A 267 -110.36 -159.67 -20.84
N SER A 268 -110.22 -158.39 -21.17
CA SER A 268 -110.88 -157.77 -22.34
C SER A 268 -110.17 -158.03 -23.68
N ARG A 269 -108.84 -158.14 -23.76
CA ARG A 269 -108.13 -158.40 -25.03
C ARG A 269 -108.16 -159.85 -25.50
N HIS A 270 -108.56 -160.81 -24.66
CA HIS A 270 -109.01 -162.11 -25.17
C HIS A 270 -110.37 -162.02 -25.90
N LYS A 271 -111.20 -161.04 -25.54
CA LYS A 271 -112.50 -160.76 -26.17
C LYS A 271 -112.36 -159.92 -27.45
N LYS A 272 -111.40 -158.98 -27.48
CA LYS A 272 -111.13 -158.09 -28.62
C LYS A 272 -109.97 -158.53 -29.53
N LYS A 273 -109.90 -159.84 -29.83
CA LYS A 273 -109.10 -160.42 -30.94
C LYS A 273 -109.92 -160.69 -32.21
N ILE A 274 -111.17 -160.23 -32.24
CA ILE A 274 -112.18 -160.53 -33.27
C ILE A 274 -112.62 -159.28 -34.05
N GLU A 275 -112.46 -158.09 -33.48
CA GLU A 275 -112.67 -156.79 -34.16
C GLU A 275 -111.32 -156.14 -34.45
N GLU A 276 -111.12 -155.74 -35.71
CA GLU A 276 -110.32 -154.57 -36.14
C GLU A 276 -108.95 -154.40 -35.45
N ALA A 277 -107.84 -154.97 -35.90
CA ALA A 277 -107.41 -155.28 -37.28
C ALA A 277 -107.23 -154.06 -38.22
N GLU A 278 -107.43 -152.83 -37.75
CA GLU A 278 -107.26 -151.62 -38.56
C GLU A 278 -106.51 -150.45 -37.85
N ASN A 279 -105.46 -149.95 -38.53
CA ASN A 279 -105.00 -148.55 -38.60
C ASN A 279 -104.22 -147.83 -37.43
N HIS A 280 -102.88 -148.01 -37.43
CA HIS A 280 -101.84 -146.97 -37.70
C HIS A 280 -101.56 -145.67 -36.83
N ILE A 281 -100.28 -145.53 -36.38
CA ILE A 281 -99.30 -144.39 -36.55
C ILE A 281 -99.09 -143.16 -35.55
N SER A 282 -97.81 -142.98 -35.13
CA SER A 282 -96.82 -141.85 -34.92
C SER A 282 -97.02 -140.31 -34.66
N TYR A 283 -96.41 -139.75 -33.56
CA TYR A 283 -95.15 -138.86 -33.44
C TYR A 283 -95.02 -137.28 -33.66
N THR A 284 -93.85 -136.62 -33.26
CA THR A 284 -93.20 -135.22 -33.51
C THR A 284 -93.65 -133.88 -32.77
N THR A 285 -93.00 -132.64 -32.61
CA THR A 285 -91.63 -131.88 -32.51
C THR A 285 -91.84 -130.30 -32.28
N SER A 286 -90.97 -129.23 -32.05
CA SER A 286 -89.54 -128.81 -31.65
C SER A 286 -89.33 -127.21 -31.50
N LEU A 287 -88.07 -126.60 -31.39
CA LEU A 287 -87.57 -125.12 -31.42
C LEU A 287 -87.38 -124.25 -30.08
N LEU A 288 -86.89 -122.95 -29.93
CA LEU A 288 -85.64 -122.08 -30.21
C LEU A 288 -85.75 -120.65 -29.46
N LEU A 289 -84.93 -119.54 -29.31
CA LEU A 289 -83.54 -118.87 -29.47
C LEU A 289 -83.48 -117.53 -28.56
N SER A 290 -82.63 -116.43 -28.40
CA SER A 290 -81.37 -115.64 -28.82
C SER A 290 -80.87 -114.65 -27.64
N ALA A 291 -80.09 -113.49 -27.57
CA ALA A 291 -79.27 -112.44 -28.33
C ALA A 291 -78.31 -111.51 -27.40
N GLN A 292 -77.60 -110.39 -27.84
CA GLN A 292 -76.43 -109.64 -27.14
C GLN A 292 -75.99 -108.17 -27.69
N ASN A 293 -75.12 -107.27 -27.04
CA ASN A 293 -74.06 -106.26 -27.60
C ASN A 293 -73.60 -104.86 -26.89
N GLU A 294 -72.57 -104.06 -27.42
CA GLU A 294 -71.70 -102.94 -26.78
C GLU A 294 -70.92 -101.82 -27.69
N PRO A 295 -70.31 -100.63 -27.23
CA PRO A 295 -69.73 -99.42 -28.03
C PRO A 295 -68.35 -98.64 -27.63
N THR A 296 -67.83 -97.54 -28.33
CA THR A 296 -66.44 -96.82 -28.20
C THR A 296 -66.17 -95.29 -28.72
N ALA A 297 -64.92 -94.66 -28.66
CA ALA A 297 -64.38 -93.30 -29.24
C ALA A 297 -62.77 -93.00 -29.07
N ASN A 298 -61.90 -91.94 -29.39
CA ASN A 298 -61.70 -90.61 -30.17
C ASN A 298 -60.16 -90.04 -30.32
N LEU A 299 -59.78 -88.79 -30.84
CA LEU A 299 -58.37 -88.20 -31.18
C LEU A 299 -58.14 -86.58 -31.09
N GLN A 300 -57.10 -85.69 -31.43
CA GLN A 300 -55.70 -85.58 -32.11
C GLN A 300 -54.61 -84.41 -31.73
N SER A 301 -54.05 -83.45 -32.57
CA SER A 301 -52.64 -82.75 -32.42
C SER A 301 -52.24 -81.22 -32.86
N THR A 302 -51.00 -80.84 -33.37
CA THR A 302 -50.11 -79.56 -33.15
C THR A 302 -49.40 -78.70 -34.34
N ILE A 303 -48.63 -77.57 -34.07
CA ILE A 303 -47.40 -76.89 -34.78
C ILE A 303 -47.45 -75.57 -35.71
N ILE A 304 -46.33 -74.90 -36.23
CA ILE A 304 -45.55 -73.65 -35.75
C ILE A 304 -44.53 -72.84 -36.76
N MET A 305 -44.22 -71.51 -36.55
CA MET A 305 -43.04 -70.55 -36.93
C MET A 305 -42.69 -69.74 -38.29
N LYS A 306 -42.12 -68.47 -38.18
CA LYS A 306 -41.20 -67.58 -39.05
C LYS A 306 -41.70 -66.75 -40.32
N GLY A 307 -41.06 -65.70 -40.94
CA GLY A 307 -39.89 -64.74 -40.70
C GLY A 307 -39.37 -63.85 -41.94
N ALA A 308 -38.52 -62.76 -41.75
CA ALA A 308 -37.65 -61.92 -42.71
C ALA A 308 -38.24 -60.73 -43.61
N CYS A 309 -37.56 -59.71 -44.28
CA CYS A 309 -36.27 -58.89 -44.25
C CYS A 309 -36.22 -57.61 -45.25
N PRO A 310 -35.23 -56.63 -45.25
CA PRO A 310 -35.25 -55.26 -45.95
C PRO A 310 -33.98 -54.68 -46.74
N VAL A 311 -34.00 -53.49 -47.45
CA VAL A 311 -32.83 -52.73 -48.11
C VAL A 311 -33.04 -51.20 -48.54
N ILE A 312 -32.02 -50.39 -49.03
CA ILE A 312 -31.96 -48.86 -49.18
C ILE A 312 -31.04 -48.26 -50.35
N MET A 313 -31.27 -47.05 -51.00
CA MET A 313 -30.26 -46.06 -51.63
C MET A 313 -30.80 -44.77 -52.42
N PHE A 314 -29.92 -43.80 -52.83
CA PHE A 314 -30.15 -42.42 -53.44
C PHE A 314 -28.87 -41.82 -54.18
N PRO A 315 -28.64 -40.53 -54.66
CA PRO A 315 -29.42 -39.34 -55.21
C PRO A 315 -28.74 -38.56 -56.45
N SER A 316 -29.09 -37.27 -56.76
CA SER A 316 -28.28 -36.12 -57.39
C SER A 316 -28.83 -35.28 -58.61
N ILE A 317 -28.19 -34.12 -58.94
CA ILE A 317 -28.71 -32.91 -59.69
C ILE A 317 -27.76 -32.40 -60.82
N LEU A 318 -28.26 -31.91 -61.98
CA LEU A 318 -27.72 -30.71 -62.73
C LEU A 318 -28.56 -30.23 -63.96
N MET A 319 -28.20 -29.02 -64.45
CA MET A 319 -28.45 -28.37 -65.77
C MET A 319 -29.77 -27.62 -66.03
N PHE A 320 -29.63 -26.32 -66.30
CA PHE A 320 -30.63 -25.44 -66.94
C PHE A 320 -29.90 -24.52 -67.94
N TYR A 321 -30.34 -24.50 -69.20
CA TYR A 321 -29.75 -23.70 -70.29
C TYR A 321 -30.86 -23.23 -71.24
N PHE A 322 -30.54 -22.25 -72.10
CA PHE A 322 -31.42 -21.55 -73.06
C PHE A 322 -32.43 -20.55 -72.49
N THR A 323 -32.20 -19.26 -72.78
CA THR A 323 -33.21 -18.36 -73.39
C THR A 323 -32.48 -17.16 -74.02
N GLY A 324 -32.37 -17.15 -75.36
CA GLY A 324 -31.77 -16.03 -76.08
C GLY A 324 -32.75 -14.87 -76.23
N SER A 325 -32.77 -13.93 -75.28
CA SER A 325 -33.71 -12.80 -75.27
C SER A 325 -33.01 -11.46 -75.07
N PHE A 326 -33.04 -10.62 -76.12
CA PHE A 326 -32.44 -9.29 -76.13
C PHE A 326 -32.85 -8.37 -74.96
N PRO A 327 -34.14 -8.27 -74.54
CA PRO A 327 -34.49 -7.46 -73.36
C PRO A 327 -33.89 -8.01 -72.06
N ILE A 328 -33.63 -9.31 -71.93
CA ILE A 328 -32.93 -9.85 -70.74
C ILE A 328 -31.46 -9.40 -70.76
N ALA A 329 -30.79 -9.43 -71.92
CA ALA A 329 -29.44 -8.90 -72.05
C ALA A 329 -29.35 -7.39 -71.76
N LEU A 330 -30.33 -6.60 -72.23
CA LEU A 330 -30.41 -5.17 -71.93
C LEU A 330 -30.70 -4.90 -70.44
N MET A 331 -31.59 -5.66 -69.81
CA MET A 331 -31.84 -5.58 -68.37
C MET A 331 -30.59 -5.95 -67.56
N CYS A 332 -29.84 -7.00 -67.96
CA CYS A 332 -28.55 -7.33 -67.33
C CYS A 332 -27.51 -6.20 -67.51
N LEU A 333 -27.48 -5.51 -68.66
CA LEU A 333 -26.61 -4.35 -68.87
C LEU A 333 -27.02 -3.13 -68.02
N LEU A 334 -28.32 -2.87 -67.87
CA LEU A 334 -28.82 -1.80 -67.00
C LEU A 334 -28.62 -2.12 -65.51
N VAL A 335 -28.82 -3.38 -65.10
CA VAL A 335 -28.54 -3.86 -63.74
C VAL A 335 -27.05 -3.81 -63.44
N THR A 336 -26.17 -4.20 -64.36
CA THR A 336 -24.70 -4.10 -64.13
C THR A 336 -24.22 -2.65 -64.13
N LEU A 337 -24.76 -1.76 -64.97
CA LEU A 337 -24.46 -0.32 -64.89
C LEU A 337 -24.96 0.29 -63.58
N ALA A 338 -26.18 -0.03 -63.15
CA ALA A 338 -26.70 0.41 -61.85
C ALA A 338 -25.87 -0.13 -60.68
N TYR A 339 -25.41 -1.38 -60.75
CA TYR A 339 -24.54 -2.01 -59.75
C TYR A 339 -23.14 -1.37 -59.71
N VAL A 340 -22.55 -1.03 -60.86
CA VAL A 340 -21.26 -0.31 -60.93
C VAL A 340 -21.39 1.13 -60.40
N LEU A 341 -22.49 1.84 -60.71
CA LEU A 341 -22.77 3.16 -60.16
C LEU A 341 -23.01 3.10 -58.64
N TYR A 342 -23.75 2.08 -58.17
CA TYR A 342 -23.97 1.83 -56.75
C TYR A 342 -22.65 1.53 -56.01
N ILE A 343 -21.77 0.69 -56.57
CA ILE A 343 -20.43 0.44 -56.05
C ILE A 343 -19.62 1.74 -55.98
N LYS A 344 -19.59 2.55 -57.05
CA LYS A 344 -18.84 3.83 -57.03
C LYS A 344 -19.41 4.87 -56.07
N GLN A 345 -20.73 4.86 -55.85
CA GLN A 345 -21.36 5.69 -54.82
C GLN A 345 -21.02 5.19 -53.40
N LEU A 346 -20.99 3.87 -53.18
CA LEU A 346 -20.59 3.26 -51.91
C LEU A 346 -19.09 3.48 -51.60
N GLU A 347 -18.23 3.41 -52.61
CA GLU A 347 -16.80 3.71 -52.54
C GLU A 347 -16.54 5.18 -52.19
N LEU A 348 -17.33 6.11 -52.75
CA LEU A 348 -17.25 7.53 -52.41
C LEU A 348 -17.77 7.81 -50.98
N ILE A 349 -18.86 7.17 -50.57
CA ILE A 349 -19.41 7.29 -49.21
C ILE A 349 -18.42 6.77 -48.17
N THR A 350 -17.89 5.56 -48.37
CA THR A 350 -16.89 4.97 -47.45
C THR A 350 -15.57 5.74 -47.45
N SER A 351 -15.16 6.32 -48.58
CA SER A 351 -14.01 7.26 -48.62
C SER A 351 -14.25 8.52 -47.77
N HIS A 352 -15.43 9.15 -47.87
CA HIS A 352 -15.79 10.30 -47.04
C HIS A 352 -15.95 9.94 -45.56
N GLU A 353 -16.51 8.76 -45.25
CA GLU A 353 -16.65 8.24 -43.88
C GLU A 353 -15.28 7.98 -43.24
N ASN A 354 -14.35 7.37 -43.98
CA ASN A 354 -12.96 7.19 -43.56
C ASN A 354 -12.25 8.53 -43.34
N ALA A 355 -12.40 9.50 -44.26
CA ALA A 355 -11.79 10.82 -44.11
C ALA A 355 -12.35 11.62 -42.91
N LEU A 356 -13.65 11.51 -42.61
CA LEU A 356 -14.25 12.07 -41.41
C LEU A 356 -13.75 11.37 -40.15
N LYS A 357 -13.57 10.04 -40.19
CA LYS A 357 -13.02 9.24 -39.09
C LYS A 357 -11.55 9.59 -38.82
N GLU A 358 -10.72 9.71 -39.85
CA GLU A 358 -9.32 10.17 -39.73
C GLU A 358 -9.23 11.58 -39.15
N LEU A 359 -10.10 12.51 -39.57
CA LEU A 359 -10.16 13.86 -39.02
C LEU A 359 -10.62 13.88 -37.55
N GLN A 360 -11.56 13.00 -37.18
CA GLN A 360 -12.02 12.82 -35.80
C GLN A 360 -10.96 12.15 -34.91
N GLU A 361 -10.22 11.17 -35.42
CA GLU A 361 -9.08 10.54 -34.76
C GLU A 361 -7.92 11.55 -34.59
N ALA A 362 -7.63 12.37 -35.60
CA ALA A 362 -6.67 13.46 -35.50
C ALA A 362 -7.06 14.48 -34.41
N HIS A 363 -8.29 15.00 -34.44
CA HIS A 363 -8.78 15.97 -33.46
C HIS A 363 -8.87 15.40 -32.03
N THR A 364 -9.25 14.13 -31.86
CA THR A 364 -9.22 13.47 -30.53
C THR A 364 -7.80 13.18 -30.06
N SER A 365 -6.87 12.86 -30.96
CA SER A 365 -5.45 12.71 -30.61
C SER A 365 -4.84 14.04 -30.14
N GLU A 366 -5.11 15.15 -30.85
CA GLU A 366 -4.68 16.49 -30.48
C GLU A 366 -5.29 16.90 -29.13
N ARG A 367 -6.61 16.73 -28.95
CA ARG A 367 -7.28 16.99 -27.67
C ARG A 367 -6.64 16.20 -26.52
N SER A 368 -6.31 14.93 -26.72
CA SER A 368 -5.59 14.13 -25.72
C SER A 368 -4.17 14.64 -25.46
N ALA A 369 -3.51 15.22 -26.46
CA ALA A 369 -2.17 15.79 -26.34
C ALA A 369 -2.18 17.17 -25.64
N LEU A 370 -3.24 17.95 -25.81
CA LEU A 370 -3.52 19.16 -25.03
C LEU A 370 -3.78 18.77 -23.56
N GLU A 371 -4.69 17.84 -23.30
CA GLU A 371 -5.04 17.38 -21.96
C GLU A 371 -3.85 16.75 -21.21
N LYS A 372 -3.00 15.99 -21.91
CA LYS A 372 -1.70 15.48 -21.40
C LYS A 372 -0.65 16.58 -21.15
N ARG A 373 -0.81 17.77 -21.73
CA ARG A 373 0.04 18.93 -21.47
C ARG A 373 -0.49 19.74 -20.28
N ASP A 374 -1.80 20.00 -20.25
CA ASP A 374 -2.42 20.78 -19.19
C ASP A 374 -2.39 20.04 -17.84
N SER A 375 -2.59 18.71 -17.83
CA SER A 375 -2.38 17.89 -16.63
C SER A 375 -0.93 17.94 -16.12
N LYS A 376 0.07 17.94 -17.01
CA LYS A 376 1.49 18.15 -16.62
C LYS A 376 1.73 19.55 -16.09
N ASN A 377 1.19 20.58 -16.74
CA ASN A 377 1.29 21.97 -16.29
C ASN A 377 0.67 22.15 -14.89
N VAL A 378 -0.49 21.53 -14.62
CA VAL A 378 -1.13 21.53 -13.30
C VAL A 378 -0.26 20.80 -12.26
N GLN A 379 0.32 19.65 -12.59
CA GLN A 379 1.26 18.93 -11.71
C GLN A 379 2.53 19.76 -11.41
N GLU A 380 3.06 20.48 -12.39
CA GLU A 380 4.19 21.40 -12.18
C GLU A 380 3.79 22.58 -11.27
N ILE A 381 2.65 23.21 -11.53
CA ILE A 381 2.10 24.29 -10.68
C ILE A 381 1.88 23.79 -9.23
N ASP A 382 1.33 22.59 -9.04
CA ASP A 382 1.11 22.04 -7.70
C ASP A 382 2.40 21.63 -6.98
N THR A 383 3.40 21.10 -7.70
CA THR A 383 4.71 20.82 -7.11
C THR A 383 5.48 22.11 -6.80
N LEU A 384 5.33 23.17 -7.60
CA LEU A 384 5.81 24.52 -7.27
C LEU A 384 5.08 25.09 -6.04
N HIS A 385 3.74 24.99 -5.95
CA HIS A 385 3.00 25.41 -4.76
C HIS A 385 3.37 24.59 -3.52
N LYS A 386 3.71 23.30 -3.64
CA LYS A 386 4.25 22.49 -2.54
C LYS A 386 5.65 22.98 -2.12
N LYS A 387 6.55 23.25 -3.07
CA LYS A 387 7.89 23.84 -2.82
C LYS A 387 7.79 25.20 -2.14
N CYS A 388 6.95 26.12 -2.63
CA CYS A 388 6.73 27.43 -2.03
C CYS A 388 6.20 27.32 -0.60
N ARG A 389 5.20 26.45 -0.33
CA ARG A 389 4.69 26.22 1.03
C ARG A 389 5.75 25.63 1.97
N CYS A 390 6.65 24.78 1.46
CA CYS A 390 7.79 24.27 2.22
C CYS A 390 8.80 25.39 2.56
N LEU A 391 9.19 26.21 1.56
CA LEU A 391 10.05 27.38 1.75
C LEU A 391 9.46 28.40 2.73
N THR A 392 8.16 28.70 2.65
CA THR A 392 7.49 29.59 3.61
C THR A 392 7.55 29.03 5.03
N LYS A 393 7.32 27.72 5.22
CA LYS A 393 7.48 27.07 6.54
C LYS A 393 8.93 27.14 7.03
N LEU A 394 9.91 26.86 6.17
CA LEU A 394 11.33 26.92 6.53
C LEU A 394 11.76 28.34 6.92
N PHE A 395 11.34 29.37 6.18
CA PHE A 395 11.65 30.76 6.52
C PHE A 395 10.99 31.18 7.83
N GLU A 396 9.74 30.78 8.08
CA GLU A 396 9.06 31.10 9.35
C GLU A 396 9.67 30.31 10.52
N GLU A 397 10.07 29.06 10.32
CA GLU A 397 10.79 28.29 11.34
C GLU A 397 12.16 28.92 11.64
N MET A 398 12.94 29.31 10.62
CA MET A 398 14.18 30.06 10.84
C MET A 398 13.93 31.39 11.55
N ARG A 399 12.88 32.14 11.17
CA ARG A 399 12.49 33.40 11.83
C ARG A 399 12.20 33.15 13.32
N MET A 400 11.41 32.12 13.63
CA MET A 400 11.10 31.72 15.00
C MET A 400 12.33 31.15 15.75
N ARG A 401 13.27 30.46 15.09
CA ARG A 401 14.54 30.03 15.68
C ARG A 401 15.40 31.24 16.06
N TYR A 402 15.50 32.27 15.21
CA TYR A 402 16.18 33.53 15.54
C TYR A 402 15.48 34.33 16.64
N GLU A 403 14.15 34.45 16.58
CA GLU A 403 13.34 35.21 17.56
C GLU A 403 13.27 34.52 18.94
N ARG A 404 13.54 33.21 19.01
CA ARG A 404 13.69 32.43 20.25
C ARG A 404 15.15 32.18 20.65
N ARG A 405 16.14 32.67 19.91
CA ARG A 405 17.55 32.45 20.24
C ARG A 405 17.93 33.43 21.35
N ASP A 406 18.10 32.92 22.56
CA ASP A 406 18.69 33.72 23.65
C ASP A 406 20.03 34.30 23.17
N PRO A 407 20.28 35.61 23.36
CA PRO A 407 21.57 36.22 23.01
C PRO A 407 22.70 35.50 23.72
N ARG A 408 23.81 35.23 23.02
CA ARG A 408 24.91 34.46 23.61
C ARG A 408 25.45 35.16 24.85
N PRO A 409 25.80 34.43 25.92
CA PRO A 409 26.37 35.05 27.13
C PRO A 409 27.70 35.77 26.82
N GLU A 410 28.41 35.38 25.77
CA GLU A 410 29.58 36.07 25.21
C GLU A 410 29.20 37.44 24.64
N ASP A 411 28.20 37.50 23.76
CA ASP A 411 27.70 38.75 23.16
C ASP A 411 27.17 39.70 24.25
N LEU A 412 26.45 39.17 25.23
CA LEU A 412 25.96 39.93 26.39
C LEU A 412 27.10 40.48 27.27
N ARG A 413 28.18 39.71 27.45
CA ARG A 413 29.40 40.18 28.14
C ARG A 413 30.09 41.28 27.34
N GLN A 414 30.31 41.11 26.03
CA GLN A 414 30.90 42.13 25.17
C GLN A 414 30.08 43.42 25.17
N ILE A 415 28.75 43.33 25.06
CA ILE A 415 27.84 44.49 25.16
C ILE A 415 27.95 45.18 26.53
N THR A 416 28.16 44.43 27.61
CA THR A 416 28.32 44.98 28.97
C THR A 416 29.69 45.64 29.16
N GLU A 417 30.76 45.04 28.62
CA GLU A 417 32.10 45.62 28.60
C GLU A 417 32.17 46.90 27.76
N LEU A 418 31.60 46.89 26.55
CA LEU A 418 31.48 48.07 25.69
C LEU A 418 30.68 49.19 26.36
N LYS A 419 29.59 48.88 27.07
CA LYS A 419 28.88 49.87 27.90
C LYS A 419 29.76 50.45 29.01
N SER A 420 30.50 49.61 29.73
CA SER A 420 31.46 50.06 30.76
C SER A 420 32.56 50.97 30.17
N ILE A 421 33.06 50.66 28.97
CA ILE A 421 34.05 51.48 28.25
C ILE A 421 33.44 52.83 27.84
N VAL A 422 32.22 52.84 27.28
CA VAL A 422 31.51 54.08 26.93
C VAL A 422 31.24 54.91 28.20
N GLU A 423 30.76 54.31 29.29
CA GLU A 423 30.55 54.98 30.57
C GLU A 423 31.85 55.50 31.22
N ALA A 424 33.01 54.90 30.93
CA ALA A 424 34.31 55.43 31.31
C ALA A 424 34.69 56.66 30.47
N GLN A 425 34.61 56.56 29.14
CA GLN A 425 34.87 57.67 28.22
C GLN A 425 33.95 58.87 28.49
N ASP A 426 32.68 58.62 28.83
CA ASP A 426 31.69 59.64 29.17
C ASP A 426 32.01 60.36 30.50
N ARG A 427 32.68 59.67 31.44
CA ARG A 427 33.22 60.28 32.67
C ARG A 427 34.49 61.10 32.38
N ASP A 428 35.40 60.58 31.57
CA ASP A 428 36.64 61.28 31.20
C ASP A 428 36.34 62.56 30.41
N LEU A 429 35.35 62.53 29.51
CA LEU A 429 34.84 63.71 28.79
C LEU A 429 34.26 64.76 29.74
N ARG A 430 33.53 64.36 30.79
CA ARG A 430 33.01 65.30 31.81
C ARG A 430 34.14 65.93 32.62
N ILE A 431 35.16 65.14 33.03
CA ILE A 431 36.34 65.64 33.75
C ILE A 431 37.15 66.61 32.88
N LEU A 432 37.34 66.29 31.61
CA LEU A 432 38.02 67.16 30.65
C LEU A 432 37.25 68.47 30.41
N THR A 433 35.92 68.38 30.31
CA THR A 433 35.03 69.55 30.15
C THR A 433 35.11 70.49 31.36
N GLU A 434 35.05 69.96 32.59
CA GLU A 434 35.14 70.81 33.79
C GLU A 434 36.55 71.40 33.95
N ARG A 435 37.63 70.67 33.62
CA ARG A 435 38.98 71.26 33.55
C ARG A 435 39.10 72.38 32.51
N PHE A 436 38.46 72.24 31.35
CA PHE A 436 38.44 73.29 30.34
C PHE A 436 37.71 74.54 30.85
N ARG A 437 36.64 74.35 31.61
CA ARG A 437 35.88 75.40 32.30
C ARG A 437 36.68 76.07 33.42
N GLU A 438 37.40 75.31 34.24
CA GLU A 438 38.34 75.83 35.25
C GLU A 438 39.41 76.72 34.60
N ILE A 439 40.00 76.27 33.50
CA ILE A 439 41.01 77.03 32.74
C ILE A 439 40.41 78.32 32.15
N GLN A 440 39.20 78.27 31.61
CA GLN A 440 38.49 79.47 31.12
C GLN A 440 38.21 80.47 32.26
N ILE A 441 37.74 80.00 33.43
CA ILE A 441 37.52 80.85 34.61
C ILE A 441 38.84 81.47 35.09
N TYR A 442 39.92 80.71 35.13
CA TYR A 442 41.24 81.20 35.52
C TYR A 442 41.80 82.24 34.53
N GLN A 443 41.65 82.00 33.23
CA GLN A 443 42.06 82.94 32.17
C GLN A 443 41.24 84.24 32.21
N GLN A 444 39.92 84.14 32.44
CA GLN A 444 39.05 85.29 32.64
C GLN A 444 39.43 86.06 33.92
N HIS A 445 39.79 85.36 35.00
CA HIS A 445 40.25 85.97 36.24
C HIS A 445 41.60 86.70 36.04
N GLN A 446 42.57 86.11 35.32
CA GLN A 446 43.81 86.80 34.96
C GLN A 446 43.54 88.04 34.09
N GLN A 447 42.63 87.97 33.11
CA GLN A 447 42.24 89.15 32.34
C GLN A 447 41.62 90.25 33.22
N ASN A 448 40.73 89.90 34.16
CA ASN A 448 40.15 90.87 35.09
C ASN A 448 41.21 91.48 36.03
N MET A 449 42.18 90.69 36.49
CA MET A 449 43.29 91.19 37.32
C MET A 449 44.20 92.15 36.53
N MET A 450 44.52 91.84 35.26
CA MET A 450 45.24 92.75 34.35
C MET A 450 44.49 94.07 34.13
N HIS A 451 43.16 94.03 34.03
CA HIS A 451 42.32 95.23 33.88
C HIS A 451 42.14 96.02 35.20
N SER A 452 42.33 95.40 36.37
CA SER A 452 42.26 96.12 37.66
C SER A 452 43.51 96.93 38.00
N HIS A 453 44.64 96.70 37.32
CA HIS A 453 45.96 97.25 37.70
C HIS A 453 46.69 97.97 36.55
N SER A 454 45.98 98.51 35.55
CA SER A 454 46.52 99.63 34.77
C SER A 454 45.45 100.53 34.11
N LEU A 455 45.76 101.84 34.08
CA LEU A 455 45.17 102.96 33.33
C LEU A 455 44.00 103.79 33.95
N PRO A 456 43.87 105.08 33.58
CA PRO A 456 43.02 106.06 34.29
C PRO A 456 41.58 106.17 33.73
N PRO A 457 40.64 106.78 34.48
CA PRO A 457 39.21 106.78 34.18
C PRO A 457 38.79 107.79 33.10
N TYR A 458 39.32 107.67 31.88
CA TYR A 458 38.91 108.49 30.73
C TYR A 458 38.70 107.72 29.40
N ALA A 459 39.04 106.43 29.32
CA ALA A 459 38.87 105.62 28.10
C ALA A 459 37.49 104.93 27.99
N GLN A 460 36.65 104.99 29.04
CA GLN A 460 35.49 104.10 29.20
C GLN A 460 34.21 104.55 28.47
N VAL A 461 34.23 105.69 27.76
CA VAL A 461 33.04 106.25 27.06
C VAL A 461 32.95 105.82 25.59
N VAL A 462 34.07 105.48 24.94
CA VAL A 462 34.09 105.19 23.48
C VAL A 462 33.82 103.71 23.18
N ALA A 463 34.26 102.79 24.05
CA ALA A 463 34.06 101.34 23.86
C ALA A 463 32.59 100.90 23.96
N GLN A 464 31.73 101.68 24.62
CA GLN A 464 30.35 101.28 24.91
C GLN A 464 29.36 101.44 23.73
N GLN A 465 29.81 102.00 22.59
CA GLN A 465 28.94 102.27 21.43
C GLN A 465 29.03 101.23 20.29
N GLN A 466 29.96 100.26 20.34
CA GLN A 466 30.14 99.26 19.27
C GLN A 466 29.60 97.85 19.56
N GLN A 467 29.18 97.54 20.80
CA GLN A 467 28.54 96.23 21.11
C GLN A 467 27.01 96.20 20.90
N ALA A 468 26.39 97.33 20.53
CA ALA A 468 24.94 97.45 20.35
C ALA A 468 24.39 96.85 19.02
N GLN A 469 25.23 96.27 18.16
CA GLN A 469 24.82 95.72 16.85
C GLN A 469 25.20 94.25 16.61
N ALA A 470 25.73 93.54 17.62
CA ALA A 470 26.13 92.13 17.50
C ALA A 470 25.17 91.13 18.19
N GLN A 471 23.97 91.58 18.61
CA GLN A 471 22.93 90.71 19.18
C GLN A 471 21.68 90.61 18.28
N GLN A 472 21.85 90.04 17.09
CA GLN A 472 20.78 89.33 16.38
C GLN A 472 21.34 88.02 15.80
N GLN A 473 20.48 87.03 15.62
CA GLN A 473 20.77 85.70 15.05
C GLN A 473 21.58 84.73 15.93
N MET A 474 21.03 84.38 17.10
CA MET A 474 21.08 83.01 17.62
C MET A 474 19.66 82.52 17.93
N PRO A 475 19.10 81.59 17.14
CA PRO A 475 17.80 80.99 17.44
C PRO A 475 17.89 80.01 18.62
N SER A 476 16.96 80.16 19.55
CA SER A 476 16.82 79.32 20.75
C SER A 476 16.22 77.93 20.47
N GLN A 477 16.75 76.93 21.18
CA GLN A 477 15.97 75.88 21.88
C GLN A 477 16.93 75.23 22.91
N GLN A 478 16.80 75.50 24.21
CA GLN A 478 15.82 74.91 25.14
C GLN A 478 15.69 73.39 25.00
N GLY A 479 16.18 72.67 26.02
CA GLY A 479 15.78 71.30 26.29
C GLY A 479 14.59 71.26 27.27
N GLN A 480 13.82 70.18 27.21
CA GLN A 480 12.88 69.79 28.27
C GLN A 480 13.12 68.33 28.64
N SER A 481 12.84 68.00 29.90
CA SER A 481 13.06 66.68 30.51
C SER A 481 12.01 65.64 30.07
N PRO A 482 12.28 64.33 30.21
CA PRO A 482 11.42 63.30 29.62
C PRO A 482 10.18 62.99 30.47
N GLN A 483 9.08 62.61 29.80
CA GLN A 483 8.03 61.81 30.40
C GLN A 483 7.44 60.81 29.40
N GLN A 484 6.72 59.83 29.94
CA GLN A 484 6.12 58.67 29.25
C GLN A 484 5.04 59.13 28.23
N GLN A 485 4.53 58.34 27.27
CA GLN A 485 4.18 56.91 27.33
C GLN A 485 3.80 56.36 25.93
N SER A 486 3.79 55.02 25.78
CA SER A 486 3.01 54.20 24.81
C SER A 486 2.99 54.46 23.28
N GLN A 487 3.31 53.39 22.54
CA GLN A 487 2.60 52.86 21.35
C GLN A 487 2.09 53.82 20.24
N MET A 488 2.64 53.69 19.02
CA MET A 488 1.97 52.94 17.92
C MET A 488 2.79 52.88 16.61
N ILE A 489 2.59 51.80 15.86
CA ILE A 489 3.02 51.58 14.45
C ILE A 489 1.84 52.06 13.57
N PRO A 490 1.99 52.95 12.55
CA PRO A 490 2.29 52.52 11.17
C PRO A 490 2.93 53.65 10.27
N PRO A 491 2.82 53.65 8.92
CA PRO A 491 3.32 52.66 7.96
C PRO A 491 4.24 53.29 6.86
N MET A 492 5.19 52.51 6.33
CA MET A 492 5.87 52.85 5.06
C MET A 492 4.96 52.55 3.86
N ARG A 493 4.52 53.57 3.11
CA ARG A 493 3.72 53.39 1.88
C ARG A 493 4.46 53.86 0.61
N THR A 494 4.70 52.89 -0.25
CA THR A 494 5.15 52.95 -1.66
C THR A 494 4.91 54.25 -2.46
N LYS A 495 5.95 54.76 -3.17
CA LYS A 495 6.04 54.77 -4.68
C LYS A 495 7.08 55.74 -5.30
N SER A 496 8.08 55.16 -5.99
CA SER A 496 8.57 55.47 -7.36
C SER A 496 9.02 56.88 -7.85
N LYS A 497 10.08 56.87 -8.68
CA LYS A 497 10.49 57.83 -9.75
C LYS A 497 10.95 59.25 -9.31
N SER A 498 12.06 59.84 -9.76
CA SER A 498 13.03 59.55 -10.84
C SER A 498 14.00 60.75 -11.00
N ARG A 499 15.15 60.52 -11.66
CA ARG A 499 15.89 61.46 -12.53
C ARG A 499 16.74 62.59 -11.89
N THR A 500 18.06 62.44 -12.03
CA THR A 500 19.07 63.52 -12.01
C THR A 500 19.99 63.39 -13.24
N PRO A 501 20.66 64.46 -13.72
CA PRO A 501 21.22 64.51 -15.07
C PRO A 501 22.70 64.07 -15.19
N GLN A 502 23.09 63.84 -16.45
CA GLN A 502 24.38 63.35 -16.93
C GLN A 502 25.45 64.45 -17.04
N LYS A 503 26.73 64.11 -16.79
CA LYS A 503 27.88 64.84 -17.33
C LYS A 503 29.02 63.89 -17.72
N GLN A 504 29.79 64.30 -18.73
CA GLN A 504 30.82 63.56 -19.47
C GLN A 504 32.18 63.56 -18.71
N LEU A 505 33.27 62.87 -19.07
CA LEU A 505 33.79 62.06 -20.22
C LEU A 505 34.90 61.11 -19.59
N PRO A 506 35.71 60.26 -20.29
CA PRO A 506 35.82 59.95 -21.72
C PRO A 506 35.95 58.45 -22.10
N ASN A 507 36.25 58.21 -23.38
CA ASN A 507 36.32 56.92 -24.08
C ASN A 507 37.22 55.84 -23.46
N GLY A 508 36.75 54.60 -23.54
CA GLY A 508 37.55 53.36 -23.50
C GLY A 508 37.13 52.41 -24.63
N THR A 509 38.07 51.61 -25.15
CA THR A 509 37.90 50.75 -26.34
C THR A 509 36.83 49.66 -26.15
N PRO A 510 36.02 49.32 -27.17
CA PRO A 510 35.08 48.20 -27.09
C PRO A 510 35.81 46.85 -26.97
N LEU A 511 35.46 46.07 -25.95
CA LEU A 511 35.86 44.67 -25.83
C LEU A 511 35.01 43.79 -26.76
N PRO A 512 35.57 42.72 -27.36
CA PRO A 512 34.80 41.77 -28.15
C PRO A 512 33.86 40.93 -27.26
N PRO A 513 32.75 40.38 -27.81
CA PRO A 513 31.89 39.48 -27.06
C PRO A 513 32.62 38.18 -26.67
N PRO A 514 32.24 37.54 -25.55
CA PRO A 514 32.83 36.27 -25.14
C PRO A 514 32.52 35.16 -26.15
N PRO A 515 33.44 34.20 -26.36
CA PRO A 515 33.20 33.06 -27.23
C PRO A 515 32.11 32.13 -26.67
N PRO A 516 31.37 31.40 -27.52
CA PRO A 516 30.41 30.39 -27.08
C PRO A 516 31.12 29.24 -26.34
N PRO A 517 30.43 28.55 -25.41
CA PRO A 517 31.00 27.41 -24.70
C PRO A 517 31.36 26.26 -25.66
N PRO A 518 32.43 25.49 -25.37
CA PRO A 518 32.85 24.39 -26.22
C PRO A 518 31.80 23.25 -26.24
N PRO A 519 31.71 22.47 -27.34
CA PRO A 519 30.81 21.34 -27.41
C PRO A 519 31.20 20.27 -26.37
N ILE A 520 30.20 19.78 -25.63
CA ILE A 520 30.39 18.68 -24.68
C ILE A 520 30.76 17.42 -25.47
N SER A 521 31.85 16.76 -25.07
CA SER A 521 32.40 15.62 -25.80
C SER A 521 31.52 14.38 -25.66
N THR A 522 31.01 13.87 -26.78
CA THR A 522 30.16 12.66 -26.88
C THR A 522 30.98 11.37 -26.68
N ALA A 523 31.61 11.21 -25.51
CA ALA A 523 32.59 10.17 -25.24
C ALA A 523 32.25 9.22 -24.06
N MET A 524 31.19 9.51 -23.29
CA MET A 524 30.76 8.66 -22.15
C MET A 524 29.37 8.03 -22.32
N MET A 525 28.74 8.19 -23.49
CA MET A 525 27.38 7.69 -23.79
C MET A 525 27.38 6.32 -24.52
N GLN A 526 28.49 5.58 -24.51
CA GLN A 526 28.66 4.32 -25.25
C GLN A 526 29.08 3.10 -24.39
N MET A 527 29.08 3.22 -23.06
CA MET A 527 29.46 2.15 -22.12
C MET A 527 28.26 1.47 -21.42
N PHE A 528 27.03 1.71 -21.87
CA PHE A 528 25.80 1.22 -21.18
C PHE A 528 24.71 0.59 -22.07
N ASN A 529 24.94 0.43 -23.37
CA ASN A 529 24.00 -0.20 -24.31
C ASN A 529 24.63 -1.43 -24.99
N ALA A 530 25.01 -2.45 -24.21
CA ALA A 530 25.74 -3.62 -24.71
C ALA A 530 25.38 -4.99 -24.09
N THR A 531 24.25 -5.13 -23.38
CA THR A 531 23.79 -6.42 -22.81
C THR A 531 22.26 -6.55 -22.71
N GLN A 532 21.57 -6.52 -23.86
CA GLN A 532 20.25 -7.17 -24.01
C GLN A 532 20.11 -7.78 -25.41
N ASN A 533 19.23 -8.78 -25.51
CA ASN A 533 18.85 -9.53 -26.72
C ASN A 533 19.92 -10.46 -27.32
N HIS A 534 19.97 -11.68 -26.79
CA HIS A 534 20.10 -12.87 -27.62
C HIS A 534 19.09 -13.93 -27.17
N MET A 535 18.32 -14.47 -28.14
CA MET A 535 17.52 -15.70 -27.99
C MET A 535 18.49 -16.92 -28.02
N SER A 536 18.16 -18.15 -27.61
CA SER A 536 16.86 -18.86 -27.60
C SER A 536 16.90 -20.04 -26.57
N PRO A 537 15.85 -20.89 -26.42
CA PRO A 537 15.71 -21.84 -25.30
C PRO A 537 16.30 -23.24 -25.53
N ILE A 538 16.38 -24.03 -24.45
CA ILE A 538 16.38 -25.52 -24.41
C ILE A 538 15.80 -25.95 -23.04
N CYS A 539 15.19 -27.15 -22.98
CA CYS A 539 14.58 -27.73 -21.79
C CYS A 539 15.37 -28.94 -21.27
N GLU A 540 15.38 -29.16 -19.94
CA GLU A 540 15.36 -30.44 -19.19
C GLU A 540 15.54 -30.06 -17.70
N VAL A 541 14.67 -30.42 -16.74
CA VAL A 541 14.22 -31.76 -16.29
C VAL A 541 15.34 -32.55 -15.61
N ILE A 542 15.52 -32.28 -14.31
CA ILE A 542 15.86 -33.28 -13.29
C ILE A 542 14.99 -32.99 -12.06
N TYR A 543 14.23 -33.99 -11.59
CA TYR A 543 13.76 -34.07 -10.21
C TYR A 543 14.86 -34.75 -9.41
N GLU A 544 15.12 -34.30 -8.18
CA GLU A 544 15.62 -35.21 -7.15
C GLU A 544 15.12 -34.76 -5.78
N GLU A 545 14.40 -35.68 -5.12
CA GLU A 545 13.96 -35.57 -3.74
C GLU A 545 15.16 -35.78 -2.81
N ASN A 546 15.10 -35.28 -1.58
CA ASN A 546 15.72 -35.95 -0.43
C ASN A 546 15.05 -35.43 0.85
N GLU A 547 14.35 -36.32 1.55
CA GLU A 547 13.75 -36.07 2.86
C GLU A 547 14.81 -36.26 3.98
N ASP A 548 14.42 -35.88 5.20
CA ASP A 548 14.92 -36.37 6.49
C ASP A 548 16.43 -36.53 6.76
N ASN A 549 16.91 -35.75 7.75
CA ASN A 549 17.20 -36.39 9.03
C ASN A 549 17.11 -35.46 10.25
N GLU A 550 17.06 -36.07 11.43
CA GLU A 550 16.65 -35.43 12.68
C GLU A 550 17.80 -34.95 13.60
N GLN A 551 17.37 -34.34 14.73
CA GLN A 551 17.96 -34.43 16.07
C GLN A 551 19.22 -33.61 16.45
N MET A 552 18.93 -32.66 17.37
CA MET A 552 19.56 -32.51 18.70
C MET A 552 20.86 -31.72 18.93
N ASN A 553 20.68 -30.68 19.75
CA ASN A 553 21.56 -30.19 20.84
C ASN A 553 22.97 -29.62 20.53
N GLY A 554 23.22 -28.41 21.07
CA GLY A 554 24.57 -27.87 21.26
C GLY A 554 24.61 -26.36 21.51
N HIS A 555 24.84 -25.92 22.75
CA HIS A 555 25.27 -24.54 23.03
C HIS A 555 26.72 -24.32 22.55
N GLN A 556 27.03 -23.15 21.96
CA GLN A 556 27.98 -22.19 22.56
C GLN A 556 28.10 -20.86 21.78
N ASN A 557 28.64 -19.84 22.45
CA ASN A 557 28.85 -18.50 21.91
C ASN A 557 29.91 -18.48 20.78
N GLY A 558 29.65 -17.70 19.73
CA GLY A 558 30.57 -17.53 18.59
C GLY A 558 30.55 -16.10 18.04
N ASN A 559 31.18 -15.17 18.76
CA ASN A 559 31.19 -13.75 18.38
C ASN A 559 31.95 -13.50 17.07
N LYS A 560 31.28 -12.97 16.03
CA LYS A 560 31.91 -12.58 14.75
C LYS A 560 31.04 -11.60 13.96
N GLU A 561 31.37 -10.33 14.05
CA GLU A 561 30.75 -9.28 13.24
C GLU A 561 31.05 -9.47 11.75
N ARG A 562 30.02 -9.41 10.91
CA ARG A 562 30.12 -9.14 9.48
C ARG A 562 29.00 -8.21 9.06
N THR A 563 29.37 -7.04 8.54
CA THR A 563 28.47 -6.12 7.85
C THR A 563 27.95 -6.71 6.53
N PRO A 564 26.63 -6.68 6.26
CA PRO A 564 26.10 -6.70 4.91
C PRO A 564 26.00 -5.27 4.34
N ALA A 565 26.23 -5.13 3.04
CA ALA A 565 26.07 -3.84 2.35
C ALA A 565 24.59 -3.53 2.09
N ARG A 566 24.18 -2.27 2.30
CA ARG A 566 22.82 -1.79 2.00
C ARG A 566 22.69 -1.55 0.48
N MET A 567 22.18 -2.53 -0.26
CA MET A 567 21.66 -2.28 -1.60
C MET A 567 20.35 -1.49 -1.49
N ASN A 568 20.25 -0.38 -2.22
CA ASN A 568 18.97 0.26 -2.46
C ASN A 568 18.31 -0.46 -3.64
N GLY A 569 17.16 -1.09 -3.40
CA GLY A 569 16.27 -1.58 -4.42
C GLY A 569 14.85 -1.17 -4.06
N ASP A 570 14.19 -0.40 -4.92
CA ASP A 570 12.80 -0.02 -4.73
C ASP A 570 11.91 -1.24 -5.01
N THR A 571 11.67 -2.07 -4.00
CA THR A 571 10.64 -3.10 -4.03
C THR A 571 9.28 -2.42 -4.10
N HIS A 572 8.77 -2.27 -5.32
CA HIS A 572 7.45 -1.74 -5.61
C HIS A 572 6.39 -2.72 -5.06
N ILE A 573 6.00 -2.54 -3.80
CA ILE A 573 4.97 -3.35 -3.14
C ILE A 573 3.68 -3.23 -3.98
N PRO A 574 3.11 -4.35 -4.48
CA PRO A 574 1.80 -4.31 -5.13
C PRO A 574 0.75 -3.93 -4.07
N PRO A 575 -0.31 -3.18 -4.44
CA PRO A 575 -1.36 -2.83 -3.49
C PRO A 575 -1.95 -4.12 -2.87
N PRO A 576 -2.37 -4.08 -1.60
CA PRO A 576 -2.94 -5.26 -0.94
C PRO A 576 -4.15 -5.74 -1.75
N VAL A 577 -4.04 -6.96 -2.28
CA VAL A 577 -5.13 -7.61 -3.00
C VAL A 577 -6.30 -7.75 -2.02
N ASP A 578 -7.44 -7.15 -2.36
CA ASP A 578 -8.58 -7.13 -1.44
C ASP A 578 -9.12 -8.55 -1.27
N GLN A 579 -8.76 -9.17 -0.15
CA GLN A 579 -9.16 -10.53 0.19
C GLN A 579 -10.69 -10.66 0.28
N LYS A 580 -11.43 -9.57 0.53
CA LYS A 580 -12.90 -9.59 0.47
C LYS A 580 -13.43 -9.70 -0.95
N ALA A 581 -12.74 -9.16 -1.95
CA ALA A 581 -13.13 -9.34 -3.35
C ALA A 581 -12.96 -10.82 -3.75
N ILE A 582 -11.79 -11.42 -3.48
CA ILE A 582 -11.52 -12.83 -3.77
C ILE A 582 -12.49 -13.76 -3.02
N VAL A 583 -12.72 -13.52 -1.73
CA VAL A 583 -13.68 -14.33 -0.94
C VAL A 583 -15.12 -14.17 -1.47
N ASN A 584 -15.53 -12.96 -1.87
CA ASN A 584 -16.85 -12.76 -2.47
C ASN A 584 -16.99 -13.48 -3.83
N ASP A 585 -15.96 -13.43 -4.69
CA ASP A 585 -15.99 -14.11 -5.99
C ASP A 585 -16.04 -15.64 -5.82
N ILE A 586 -15.27 -16.21 -4.90
CA ILE A 586 -15.35 -17.63 -4.54
C ILE A 586 -16.73 -17.99 -3.98
N ILE A 587 -17.31 -17.17 -3.10
CA ILE A 587 -18.67 -17.38 -2.58
C ILE A 587 -19.70 -17.33 -3.71
N ASN A 588 -19.58 -16.38 -4.65
CA ASN A 588 -20.47 -16.26 -5.80
C ASN A 588 -20.37 -17.49 -6.73
N GLU A 589 -19.16 -18.01 -6.99
CA GLU A 589 -18.94 -19.20 -7.81
C GLU A 589 -19.47 -20.49 -7.14
N VAL A 590 -19.27 -20.63 -5.82
CA VAL A 590 -19.83 -21.74 -5.03
C VAL A 590 -21.36 -21.67 -4.98
N VAL A 591 -21.95 -20.49 -4.78
CA VAL A 591 -23.41 -20.29 -4.80
C VAL A 591 -23.98 -20.57 -6.19
N ALA A 592 -23.34 -20.11 -7.27
CA ALA A 592 -23.76 -20.42 -8.63
C ALA A 592 -23.72 -21.93 -8.93
N SER A 593 -22.64 -22.60 -8.53
CA SER A 593 -22.48 -24.06 -8.66
C SER A 593 -23.57 -24.82 -7.89
N ALA A 594 -23.84 -24.42 -6.64
CA ALA A 594 -24.90 -25.00 -5.81
C ALA A 594 -26.30 -24.77 -6.43
N HIS A 595 -26.54 -23.61 -7.06
CA HIS A 595 -27.82 -23.32 -7.71
C HIS A 595 -28.03 -24.15 -8.98
N ILE A 596 -26.98 -24.35 -9.78
CA ILE A 596 -27.00 -25.26 -10.96
C ILE A 596 -27.25 -26.71 -10.49
N GLN A 597 -26.57 -27.15 -9.43
CA GLN A 597 -26.73 -28.51 -8.89
C GLN A 597 -28.12 -28.74 -8.29
N ALA A 598 -28.70 -27.73 -7.63
CA ALA A 598 -30.09 -27.76 -7.16
C ALA A 598 -31.11 -27.82 -8.31
N HIS A 599 -30.88 -27.06 -9.40
CA HIS A 599 -31.73 -27.12 -10.60
C HIS A 599 -31.68 -28.49 -11.28
N GLY A 600 -30.48 -29.09 -11.44
CA GLY A 600 -30.34 -30.44 -12.00
C GLY A 600 -31.03 -31.53 -11.16
N LEU A 601 -31.05 -31.38 -9.83
CA LEU A 601 -31.79 -32.28 -8.94
C LEU A 601 -33.31 -32.05 -9.00
N ALA A 602 -33.77 -30.83 -9.27
CA ALA A 602 -35.20 -30.53 -9.46
C ALA A 602 -35.72 -31.05 -10.80
N GLU A 603 -34.95 -30.92 -11.88
CA GLU A 603 -35.28 -31.51 -13.20
C GLU A 603 -35.16 -33.04 -13.21
N SER A 604 -34.40 -33.64 -12.28
CA SER A 604 -34.36 -35.08 -12.03
C SER A 604 -35.53 -35.62 -11.20
N ALA A 605 -36.44 -34.75 -10.74
CA ALA A 605 -37.56 -35.10 -9.83
C ALA A 605 -38.95 -34.88 -10.44
N PHE A 606 -39.02 -34.62 -11.75
CA PHE A 606 -40.23 -34.41 -12.56
C PHE A 606 -40.28 -35.37 -13.77
#